data_AF-A0A4C1XJ13-F1
#
_entry.id   AF-A0A4C1XJ13-F1
#
_cell.length_a   1.000
_cell.length_b   1.000
_cell.length_c   1.000
_cell.angle_alpha   90.00
_cell.angle_beta   90.00
_cell.angle_gamma   90.00
#
_symmetry.space_group_name_H-M   'P 1'
#
loop_
_entity.id
_entity.type
_entity.pdbx_description
1 polymer ?
#
loop_
_entity_poly.entity_id
_entity_poly.type
_entity_poly.pdbx_seq_one_letter_code
_entity_poly.pdbx_strand_id
1 'polypeptide(L)'
;MLPSFIYWYRGPHVVNYAQRGGISVETEQRTRTSRLLIARASPRDSGNYTCAPSSSGVHSASTFHTVSDGGCGRRGPARPGADARTRVTRVAGEGHSISARSIERR
;
A
#
# COMPACT_ATOMS: atom_id res chain seq x y z
N MET A 1 -7.40 6.62 -25.76
CA MET A 1 -7.65 5.21 -25.38
C MET A 1 -6.55 4.74 -24.45
N LEU A 2 -6.94 4.07 -23.35
CA LEU A 2 -6.25 2.98 -22.60
C LEU A 2 -6.55 3.11 -21.10
N PRO A 3 -6.97 2.02 -20.43
CA PRO A 3 -7.09 2.01 -18.98
C PRO A 3 -5.71 2.16 -18.34
N SER A 4 -5.50 3.20 -17.52
CA SER A 4 -4.26 3.43 -16.80
C SER A 4 -4.15 2.41 -15.65
N PHE A 5 -3.69 1.18 -15.94
CA PHE A 5 -3.37 0.23 -14.88
C PHE A 5 -2.13 0.68 -14.12
N ILE A 6 -2.18 0.57 -12.79
CA ILE A 6 -1.07 0.92 -11.90
C ILE A 6 -0.59 -0.36 -11.23
N TYR A 7 0.68 -0.68 -11.44
CA TYR A 7 1.34 -1.81 -10.84
C TYR A 7 2.05 -1.39 -9.56
N TRP A 8 1.88 -2.17 -8.49
CA TRP A 8 2.55 -1.97 -7.22
C TRP A 8 3.73 -2.94 -7.07
N TYR A 9 4.86 -2.37 -6.69
CA TYR A 9 6.12 -3.05 -6.43
C TYR A 9 6.54 -2.76 -4.99
N ARG A 10 7.14 -3.75 -4.33
CA ARG A 10 7.72 -3.64 -3.00
C ARG A 10 9.21 -3.92 -3.11
N GLY A 11 10.01 -2.86 -3.16
CA GLY A 11 11.43 -2.94 -3.49
C GLY A 11 11.63 -3.57 -4.88
N PRO A 12 12.33 -4.72 -5.00
CA PRO A 12 12.56 -5.39 -6.27
C PRO A 12 11.45 -6.38 -6.68
N HIS A 13 10.47 -6.67 -5.81
CA HIS A 13 9.45 -7.68 -6.07
C HIS A 13 8.08 -7.06 -6.34
N VAL A 14 7.31 -7.64 -7.26
CA VAL A 14 5.89 -7.27 -7.45
C VAL A 14 5.10 -7.62 -6.19
N VAL A 15 4.23 -6.71 -5.76
CA VAL A 15 3.34 -6.96 -4.61
C VAL A 15 2.40 -8.10 -4.96
N ASN A 16 2.42 -9.18 -4.16
CA ASN A 16 1.56 -10.33 -4.38
C ASN A 16 0.17 -10.09 -3.78
N TYR A 17 -0.79 -9.75 -4.63
CA TYR A 17 -2.18 -9.48 -4.23
C TYR A 17 -2.90 -10.74 -3.71
N ALA A 18 -2.59 -11.92 -4.27
CA ALA A 18 -3.29 -13.16 -3.97
C ALA A 18 -2.68 -14.00 -2.82
N GLN A 19 -1.39 -13.84 -2.51
CA GLN A 19 -0.68 -14.80 -1.64
C GLN A 19 -1.09 -14.77 -0.15
N ARG A 20 -1.68 -13.69 0.35
CA ARG A 20 -1.86 -13.48 1.80
C ARG A 20 -3.31 -13.24 2.26
N GLY A 21 -4.27 -13.28 1.34
CA GLY A 21 -5.71 -13.15 1.67
C GLY A 21 -6.05 -11.85 2.42
N GLY A 22 -5.42 -10.75 2.04
CA GLY A 22 -5.56 -9.47 2.73
C GLY A 22 -5.03 -8.27 1.93
N ILE A 23 -4.42 -8.49 0.77
CA ILE A 23 -3.91 -7.44 -0.09
C ILE A 23 -4.90 -7.23 -1.23
N SER A 24 -5.33 -5.99 -1.45
CA SER A 24 -6.28 -5.66 -2.52
C SER A 24 -5.87 -4.36 -3.19
N VAL A 25 -5.93 -4.32 -4.52
CA VAL A 25 -5.67 -3.10 -5.30
C VAL A 25 -6.95 -2.63 -5.93
N GLU A 26 -7.32 -1.39 -5.64
CA GLU A 26 -8.43 -0.69 -6.27
C GLU A 26 -7.84 0.41 -7.15
N THR A 27 -8.05 0.34 -8.46
CA THR A 27 -7.60 1.38 -9.38
C THR A 27 -8.81 2.06 -10.00
N GLU A 28 -8.99 3.34 -9.67
CA GLU A 28 -10.07 4.18 -10.11
C GLU A 28 -9.65 4.96 -11.35
N GLN A 29 -10.19 4.57 -12.50
CA GLN A 29 -9.80 5.15 -13.79
C GLN A 29 -10.28 6.58 -13.98
N ARG A 30 -11.42 6.92 -13.36
CA ARG A 30 -12.05 8.25 -13.47
C ARG A 30 -11.22 9.34 -12.78
N THR A 31 -10.66 9.02 -11.61
CA THR A 31 -9.78 9.90 -10.83
C THR A 31 -8.30 9.59 -11.05
N ARG A 32 -7.99 8.55 -11.85
CA ARG A 32 -6.66 7.97 -12.04
C ARG A 32 -5.96 7.69 -10.70
N THR A 33 -6.72 7.24 -9.71
CA THR A 33 -6.24 6.98 -8.35
C THR A 33 -6.09 5.48 -8.13
N SER A 34 -4.95 5.02 -7.63
CA SER A 34 -4.76 3.62 -7.22
C SER A 34 -4.62 3.53 -5.71
N ARG A 35 -5.28 2.55 -5.10
CA ARG A 35 -5.33 2.31 -3.66
C ARG A 35 -4.93 0.86 -3.41
N LEU A 36 -3.79 0.65 -2.77
CA LEU A 36 -3.32 -0.64 -2.29
C LEU A 36 -3.71 -0.77 -0.81
N LEU A 37 -4.55 -1.75 -0.51
CA LEU A 37 -4.97 -2.14 0.83
C LEU A 37 -4.18 -3.37 1.24
N ILE A 38 -3.59 -3.36 2.44
CA ILE A 38 -2.84 -4.48 3.03
C ILE A 38 -3.44 -4.73 4.41
N ALA A 39 -4.21 -5.79 4.56
CA ALA A 39 -4.75 -6.22 5.84
C ALA A 39 -3.72 -7.05 6.61
N ARG A 40 -3.74 -6.96 7.95
CA ARG A 40 -2.75 -7.60 8.83
C ARG A 40 -1.32 -7.29 8.39
N ALA A 41 -1.08 -6.00 8.13
CA ALA A 41 0.23 -5.49 7.86
C ALA A 41 1.13 -5.87 9.03
N SER A 42 2.20 -6.60 8.72
CA SER A 42 3.24 -6.97 9.68
C SER A 42 4.46 -6.09 9.45
N PRO A 43 5.38 -5.93 10.41
CA PRO A 43 6.70 -5.35 10.16
C PRO A 43 7.42 -5.99 8.97
N ARG A 44 7.10 -7.24 8.61
CA ARG A 44 7.58 -7.91 7.38
C ARG A 44 7.01 -7.35 6.08
N ASP A 45 5.90 -6.64 6.14
CA ASP A 45 5.27 -5.96 5.01
C ASP A 45 5.81 -4.54 4.82
N SER A 46 6.58 -4.03 5.78
CA SER A 46 7.32 -2.78 5.64
C SER A 46 8.29 -2.83 4.47
N GLY A 47 8.41 -1.73 3.73
CA GLY A 47 9.32 -1.63 2.62
C GLY A 47 9.02 -0.43 1.72
N ASN A 48 9.80 -0.33 0.65
CA ASN A 48 9.60 0.72 -0.34
C ASN A 48 8.52 0.29 -1.34
N TYR A 49 7.36 0.93 -1.28
CA TYR A 49 6.27 0.72 -2.21
C TYR A 49 6.42 1.66 -3.40
N THR A 50 6.63 1.09 -4.57
CA THR A 50 6.75 1.82 -5.82
C THR A 50 5.53 1.52 -6.67
N CYS A 51 4.89 2.57 -7.20
CA CYS A 51 3.83 2.41 -8.17
C CYS A 51 4.31 2.88 -9.54
N ALA A 52 4.11 2.03 -10.55
CA ALA A 52 4.42 2.32 -11.93
C ALA A 52 3.14 2.20 -12.78
N PRO A 53 2.67 3.29 -13.40
CA PRO A 53 1.55 3.23 -14.33
C PRO A 53 1.97 2.66 -15.69
N SER A 54 1.02 2.02 -16.36
CA SER A 54 1.19 1.51 -17.72
C SER A 54 1.22 2.59 -18.81
N SER A 55 0.88 3.85 -18.49
CA SER A 55 0.88 4.95 -19.46
C SER A 55 2.17 5.76 -19.39
N SER A 56 2.82 5.96 -20.53
CA SER A 56 4.16 6.56 -20.71
C SER A 56 4.32 8.05 -20.36
N GLY A 57 3.32 8.68 -19.71
CA GLY A 57 3.35 10.10 -19.33
C GLY A 57 3.25 10.38 -17.84
N VAL A 58 3.24 9.35 -16.98
CA VAL A 58 3.03 9.50 -15.53
C VAL A 58 4.17 8.84 -14.76
N HIS A 59 5.24 9.58 -14.54
CA HIS A 59 5.78 9.81 -13.21
C HIS A 59 5.63 8.65 -12.18
N SER A 60 6.53 7.67 -12.24
CA SER A 60 6.64 6.54 -11.29
C SER A 60 6.97 7.07 -9.90
N ALA A 61 6.20 6.66 -8.91
CA ALA A 61 6.35 7.17 -7.55
C ALA A 61 6.79 6.06 -6.61
N SER A 62 7.54 6.41 -5.58
CA SER A 62 7.99 5.50 -4.53
C SER A 62 7.71 6.11 -3.16
N THR A 63 7.29 5.29 -2.21
CA THR A 63 7.08 5.70 -0.83
C THR A 63 7.53 4.59 0.10
N PHE A 64 8.26 4.96 1.14
CA PHE A 64 8.64 4.01 2.16
C PHE A 64 7.51 3.86 3.16
N HIS A 65 6.99 2.65 3.31
CA HIS A 65 5.98 2.34 4.29
C HIS A 65 6.59 1.50 5.42
N THR A 66 6.46 2.00 6.65
CA THR A 66 6.85 1.28 7.86
C THR A 66 5.60 0.80 8.57
N VAL A 67 5.49 -0.51 8.75
CA VAL A 67 4.53 -1.14 9.65
C VAL A 67 5.21 -1.35 10.99
N SER A 68 4.69 -0.70 12.01
CA SER A 68 5.05 -1.01 13.39
C SER A 68 4.11 -2.09 13.89
N ASP A 69 4.65 -3.26 14.26
CA ASP A 69 3.95 -4.16 15.18
C ASP A 69 3.83 -3.40 16.51
N GLY A 70 2.61 -3.17 16.99
CA GLY A 70 2.35 -2.37 18.18
C GLY A 70 2.82 -3.06 19.47
N GLY A 71 4.13 -3.27 19.64
CA GLY A 71 4.68 -4.13 20.68
C GLY A 71 6.15 -3.89 21.00
N CYS A 72 6.47 -2.75 21.62
CA CYS A 72 7.64 -2.68 22.51
C CYS A 72 7.38 -1.60 23.58
N GLY A 73 6.71 -1.97 24.69
CA GLY A 73 6.60 -1.05 25.83
C GLY A 73 5.54 -1.30 26.90
N ARG A 74 4.59 -2.24 26.77
CA ARG A 74 3.63 -2.54 27.86
C ARG A 74 3.50 -4.03 28.10
N ARG A 75 3.74 -4.45 29.35
CA ARG A 75 3.49 -5.79 29.91
C ARG A 75 1.98 -6.10 29.90
N GLY A 76 1.43 -6.38 28.73
CA GLY A 76 0.07 -6.88 28.56
C GLY A 76 0.00 -7.80 27.34
N PRO A 77 -0.89 -8.80 27.31
CA PRO A 77 -1.06 -9.64 26.14
C PRO A 77 -1.51 -8.76 24.97
N ALA A 78 -0.64 -8.61 23.98
CA ALA A 78 -1.00 -7.98 22.71
C ALA A 78 -2.25 -8.72 22.21
N ARG A 79 -3.38 -8.01 22.10
CA ARG A 79 -4.59 -8.61 21.54
C ARG A 79 -4.20 -9.08 20.12
N PRO A 80 -4.32 -10.38 19.80
CA PRO A 80 -3.91 -10.94 18.50
C PRO A 80 -4.93 -10.56 17.41
N GLY A 81 -5.10 -9.26 17.18
CA GLY A 81 -6.20 -8.73 16.35
C GLY A 81 -6.27 -7.21 16.28
N ALA A 82 -5.20 -6.47 16.59
CA ALA A 82 -5.12 -5.12 16.04
C ALA A 82 -4.94 -5.30 14.52
N ASP A 83 -6.03 -5.19 13.77
CA ASP A 83 -6.01 -5.15 12.31
C ASP A 83 -5.23 -3.90 11.87
N ALA A 84 -3.91 -3.95 11.95
CA ALA A 84 -3.03 -2.97 11.34
C ALA A 84 -3.24 -3.11 9.83
N ARG A 85 -4.15 -2.33 9.26
CA ARG A 85 -4.39 -2.34 7.82
C ARG A 85 -3.62 -1.17 7.23
N THR A 86 -2.69 -1.41 6.34
CA THR A 86 -2.04 -0.32 5.62
C THR A 86 -2.83 0.00 4.36
N ARG A 87 -3.06 1.28 4.10
CA ARG A 87 -3.55 1.77 2.81
C ARG A 87 -2.53 2.69 2.16
N VAL A 88 -2.07 2.30 0.99
CA VAL A 88 -1.18 3.10 0.15
C VAL A 88 -1.99 3.67 -1.01
N THR A 89 -2.02 4.99 -1.18
CA THR A 89 -2.83 5.68 -2.20
C THR A 89 -1.94 6.52 -3.11
N ARG A 90 -2.13 6.36 -4.42
CA ARG A 90 -1.48 7.17 -5.46
C ARG A 90 -2.54 7.88 -6.29
N VAL A 91 -2.43 9.21 -6.42
CA VAL A 91 -3.31 10.02 -7.26
C VAL A 91 -2.51 10.50 -8.48
N ALA A 92 -2.93 10.17 -9.71
CA ALA A 92 -2.17 10.53 -10.92
C ALA A 92 -2.23 12.03 -11.32
N GLY A 93 -2.64 12.91 -10.41
CA GLY A 93 -2.66 14.37 -10.57
C GLY A 93 -1.77 15.14 -9.60
N GLU A 94 -1.23 14.49 -8.56
CA GLU A 94 -0.46 15.16 -7.50
C GLU A 94 1.07 15.15 -7.70
N GLY A 95 1.55 14.92 -8.93
CA GLY A 95 2.99 14.94 -9.23
C GLY A 95 3.79 13.93 -8.40
N HIS A 96 3.95 12.70 -8.88
CA HIS A 96 4.77 11.65 -8.23
C HIS A 96 4.49 11.34 -6.75
N SER A 97 3.40 11.82 -6.15
CA SER A 97 3.17 11.65 -4.72
C SER A 97 2.39 10.36 -4.42
N ILE A 98 2.96 9.49 -3.59
CA ILE A 98 2.24 8.36 -2.97
C ILE A 98 2.19 8.58 -1.47
N SER A 99 1.02 8.37 -0.88
CA SER A 99 0.81 8.42 0.57
C SER A 99 0.49 7.04 1.12
N ALA A 100 1.26 6.58 2.11
CA ALA A 100 0.96 5.38 2.88
C ALA A 100 0.37 5.77 4.25
N ARG A 101 -0.78 5.19 4.60
CA ARG A 101 -1.47 5.46 5.88
C ARG A 101 -1.91 4.16 6.54
N SER A 102 -1.65 4.01 7.84
CA SER A 102 -2.24 2.93 8.63
C SER A 102 -3.70 3.26 8.96
N ILE A 103 -4.59 2.33 8.64
CA ILE A 103 -6.02 2.33 8.94
C ILE A 103 -6.22 1.39 10.11
N GLU A 104 -6.49 1.95 11.27
CA GLU A 104 -7.00 1.22 12.43
C GLU A 104 -8.53 1.17 12.29
N ARG A 105 -9.14 -0.02 12.27
CA ARG A 105 -10.60 -0.13 12.34
C ARG A 105 -11.01 0.11 13.80
N ARG A 106 -11.73 1.21 14.07
CA ARG A 106 -12.38 1.45 15.37
C ARG A 106 -13.50 0.46 15.62
#